data_AF-A0A936SPN2-F1
#
_entry.id   AF-A0A936SPN2-F1
#
_cell.length_a   1.000
_cell.length_b   1.000
_cell.length_c   1.000
_cell.angle_alpha   90.00
_cell.angle_beta   90.00
_cell.angle_gamma   90.00
#
_symmetry.space_group_name_H-M   'P 1'
#
loop_
_entity.id
_entity.type
_entity.pdbx_description
1 polymer ?
#
loop_
_entity_poly.entity_id
_entity_poly.type
_entity_poly.pdbx_seq_one_letter_code
_entity_poly.pdbx_strand_id
1 'polypeptide(L)'
;MSESLRIMVQEVHNFGGFFGGDTVTLTATPAGAPGPELALTIDQQALANVRDRHTISAGMLLDLTMAGERVDRAELLGAANHAELRAALGVAVPAGPLDAPQILSYRCDSCGLWVAGAPIDGACRLCGAPLAAAGRRSAGA
;
A
#
# COMPACT_ATOMS: atom_id res chain seq x y z
N MET A 1 16.52 -15.65 -6.29
CA MET A 1 15.96 -14.56 -7.12
C MET A 1 14.67 -14.16 -6.44
N SER A 2 14.55 -12.92 -6.00
CA SER A 2 13.33 -12.43 -5.34
C SER A 2 12.42 -11.83 -6.41
N GLU A 3 11.15 -12.22 -6.42
CA GLU A 3 10.17 -11.73 -7.38
C GLU A 3 9.29 -10.67 -6.70
N SER A 4 9.03 -9.55 -7.40
CA SER A 4 8.11 -8.51 -6.93
C SER A 4 6.73 -8.72 -7.53
N LEU A 5 5.71 -8.80 -6.68
CA LEU A 5 4.33 -9.02 -7.08
C LEU A 5 3.41 -7.99 -6.41
N ARG A 6 2.67 -7.23 -7.21
CA ARG A 6 1.64 -6.33 -6.69
C ARG A 6 0.30 -7.03 -6.64
N ILE A 7 -0.36 -6.96 -5.48
CA ILE A 7 -1.66 -7.58 -5.25
C ILE A 7 -2.68 -6.59 -4.69
N MET A 8 -3.94 -6.78 -5.06
CA MET A 8 -5.09 -6.11 -4.46
C MET A 8 -5.78 -7.06 -3.50
N VAL A 9 -5.82 -6.71 -2.22
CA VAL A 9 -6.52 -7.49 -1.19
C VAL A 9 -8.01 -7.49 -1.50
N GLN A 10 -8.61 -8.68 -1.62
CA GLN A 10 -10.05 -8.85 -1.83
C GLN A 10 -10.76 -9.12 -0.52
N GLU A 11 -10.19 -9.98 0.32
CA GLU A 11 -10.79 -10.38 1.59
C GLU A 11 -9.70 -10.76 2.59
N VAL A 12 -9.92 -10.47 3.87
CA VAL A 12 -9.06 -10.91 4.97
C VAL A 12 -9.79 -11.98 5.76
N HIS A 13 -9.19 -13.17 5.84
CA HIS A 13 -9.82 -14.35 6.45
C HIS A 13 -9.52 -14.47 7.93
N ASN A 14 -8.29 -14.15 8.32
CA ASN A 14 -7.84 -14.37 9.69
C ASN A 14 -6.67 -13.47 10.06
N PHE A 15 -6.66 -13.04 11.31
CA PHE A 15 -5.48 -12.53 12.01
C PHE A 15 -5.11 -13.54 13.08
N GLY A 16 -4.11 -14.37 12.82
CA GLY A 16 -3.82 -15.51 13.68
C GLY A 16 -2.42 -16.06 13.47
N GLY A 17 -1.97 -16.88 14.41
CA GLY A 17 -0.65 -17.49 14.34
C GLY A 17 -0.69 -18.95 13.96
N PHE A 18 -0.15 -19.30 12.80
CA PHE A 18 0.28 -20.66 12.54
C PHE A 18 1.62 -20.87 13.26
N PHE A 19 1.68 -21.81 14.21
CA PHE A 19 2.85 -22.09 15.04
C PHE A 19 3.45 -20.88 15.80
N GLY A 20 2.60 -20.04 16.40
CA GLY A 20 3.02 -19.02 17.38
C GLY A 20 3.60 -17.72 16.81
N GLY A 21 3.56 -17.51 15.50
CA GLY A 21 3.86 -16.21 14.87
C GLY A 21 2.62 -15.32 14.77
N ASP A 22 2.78 -14.01 14.63
CA ASP A 22 1.67 -13.11 14.28
C ASP A 22 1.54 -13.06 12.75
N THR A 23 0.41 -13.50 12.18
CA THR A 23 0.20 -13.49 10.71
C THR A 23 -1.17 -12.92 10.32
N VAL A 24 -1.30 -12.56 9.05
CA VAL A 24 -2.58 -12.25 8.38
C VAL A 24 -2.76 -13.18 7.19
N THR A 25 -3.92 -13.82 7.10
CA THR A 25 -4.32 -14.66 5.95
C THR A 25 -5.39 -13.94 5.15
N LEU A 26 -5.21 -13.84 3.84
CA LEU A 26 -6.06 -13.06 2.94
C LEU A 26 -6.16 -13.70 1.55
N THR A 27 -7.20 -13.32 0.81
CA THR A 27 -7.28 -13.53 -0.64
C THR A 27 -6.98 -12.23 -1.36
N ALA A 28 -6.21 -12.30 -2.43
CA ALA A 28 -5.88 -11.14 -3.26
C ALA A 28 -5.83 -11.50 -4.75
N THR A 29 -5.88 -10.49 -5.61
CA THR A 29 -5.70 -10.63 -7.06
C THR A 29 -4.48 -9.84 -7.54
N PRO A 30 -3.76 -10.30 -8.58
CA PRO A 30 -2.69 -9.51 -9.18
C PRO A 30 -3.18 -8.13 -9.65
N ALA A 31 -2.41 -7.09 -9.37
CA ALA A 31 -2.75 -5.73 -9.79
C ALA A 31 -2.37 -5.49 -11.26
N GLY A 32 -3.27 -4.88 -12.04
CA GLY A 32 -3.01 -4.44 -13.41
C GLY A 32 -3.25 -5.48 -14.51
N ALA A 33 -3.57 -6.73 -14.17
CA ALA A 33 -4.01 -7.75 -15.11
C ALA A 33 -5.04 -8.68 -14.46
N PRO A 34 -6.04 -9.17 -15.21
CA PRO A 34 -6.90 -10.24 -14.72
C PRO A 34 -6.03 -11.48 -14.45
N GLY A 35 -6.04 -11.94 -13.21
CA GLY A 35 -5.30 -13.10 -12.74
C GLY A 35 -6.12 -13.91 -11.74
N PRO A 36 -5.72 -15.15 -11.44
CA PRO A 36 -6.40 -15.95 -10.45
C PRO A 36 -6.31 -15.30 -9.06
N GLU A 37 -7.30 -15.57 -8.23
CA GLU A 37 -7.22 -15.26 -6.81
C GLU A 37 -6.10 -16.07 -6.15
N LEU A 38 -5.34 -15.39 -5.29
CA LEU A 38 -4.21 -15.92 -4.54
C LEU A 38 -4.59 -15.93 -3.05
N ALA A 39 -4.51 -17.08 -2.42
CA ALA A 39 -4.57 -17.19 -0.97
C ALA A 39 -3.15 -16.99 -0.41
N LEU A 40 -2.97 -16.01 0.46
CA LEU A 40 -1.68 -15.62 1.01
C LEU A 40 -1.72 -15.58 2.53
N THR A 41 -0.64 -16.01 3.16
CA THR A 41 -0.38 -15.80 4.58
C THR A 41 0.88 -14.94 4.71
N ILE A 42 0.75 -13.79 5.35
CA ILE A 42 1.82 -12.80 5.52
C ILE A 42 2.17 -12.72 7.00
N ASP A 43 3.44 -12.96 7.32
CA ASP A 43 3.95 -12.74 8.67
C ASP A 43 3.94 -11.25 9.00
N GLN A 44 3.58 -10.88 10.23
CA GLN A 44 3.61 -9.48 10.67
C GLN A 44 5.00 -8.86 10.51
N GLN A 45 6.06 -9.65 10.69
CA GLN A 45 7.44 -9.17 10.50
C GLN A 45 7.76 -8.84 9.03
N ALA A 46 7.04 -9.44 8.07
CA ALA A 46 7.18 -9.12 6.65
C ALA A 46 6.47 -7.80 6.28
N LEU A 47 5.54 -7.30 7.12
CA LEU A 47 4.86 -6.02 6.89
C LEU A 47 5.83 -4.85 7.09
N ALA A 48 6.23 -4.19 6.00
CA ALA A 48 7.35 -3.24 6.01
C ALA A 48 6.98 -1.85 6.52
N ASN A 49 5.76 -1.38 6.24
CA ASN A 49 5.32 -0.02 6.53
C ASN A 49 3.89 0.02 7.10
N VAL A 50 3.37 -1.13 7.52
CA VAL A 50 2.06 -1.26 8.15
C VAL A 50 2.28 -1.35 9.66
N ARG A 51 1.59 -0.49 10.40
CA ARG A 51 1.72 -0.36 11.85
C ARG A 51 1.27 -1.62 12.59
N ASP A 52 0.17 -2.22 12.15
CA ASP A 52 -0.47 -3.37 12.79
C ASP A 52 -1.18 -4.21 11.74
N ARG A 53 -0.98 -5.54 11.75
CA ARG A 53 -1.63 -6.46 10.82
C ARG A 53 -3.15 -6.31 10.78
N HIS A 54 -3.80 -5.99 11.90
CA HIS A 54 -5.27 -5.85 11.99
C HIS A 54 -5.81 -4.67 11.17
N THR A 55 -4.94 -3.81 10.65
CA THR A 55 -5.32 -2.69 9.79
C THR A 55 -5.35 -3.05 8.31
N ILE A 56 -4.89 -4.25 7.93
CA ILE A 56 -5.03 -4.75 6.57
C ILE A 56 -6.51 -4.99 6.27
N SER A 57 -7.00 -4.42 5.17
CA SER A 57 -8.39 -4.54 4.72
C SER A 57 -8.48 -4.79 3.22
N ALA A 58 -9.68 -5.18 2.78
CA ALA A 58 -10.02 -5.26 1.36
C ALA A 58 -9.82 -3.89 0.66
N GLY A 59 -9.36 -3.92 -0.59
CA GLY A 59 -9.07 -2.73 -1.37
C GLY A 59 -7.70 -2.09 -1.09
N MET A 60 -6.85 -2.74 -0.28
CA MET A 60 -5.44 -2.37 -0.12
C MET A 60 -4.56 -2.97 -1.22
N LEU A 61 -3.64 -2.16 -1.72
CA LEU A 61 -2.62 -2.56 -2.69
C LEU A 61 -1.30 -2.82 -1.97
N LEU A 62 -0.84 -4.06 -1.97
CA LEU A 62 0.45 -4.46 -1.41
C LEU A 62 1.44 -4.77 -2.54
N ASP A 63 2.69 -4.33 -2.36
CA ASP A 63 3.84 -4.78 -3.12
C ASP A 63 4.56 -5.86 -2.32
N LEU A 64 4.58 -7.08 -2.85
CA LEU A 64 5.16 -8.24 -2.21
C LEU A 64 6.53 -8.53 -2.80
N THR A 65 7.49 -8.86 -1.95
CA THR A 65 8.73 -9.54 -2.35
C THR A 65 8.61 -10.99 -1.92
N MET A 66 8.63 -11.90 -2.90
CA MET A 66 8.50 -13.34 -2.67
C MET A 66 9.88 -14.00 -2.52
N ALA A 67 9.99 -14.92 -1.57
CA ALA A 67 11.10 -15.85 -1.41
C ALA A 67 10.57 -17.29 -1.57
N GLY A 68 10.47 -17.75 -2.82
CA GLY A 68 9.73 -18.96 -3.16
C GLY A 68 8.23 -18.73 -2.97
N GLU A 69 7.59 -19.56 -2.14
CA GLU A 69 6.15 -19.43 -1.83
C GLU A 69 5.85 -18.51 -0.64
N ARG A 70 6.89 -18.06 0.09
CA ARG A 70 6.74 -17.20 1.26
C ARG A 70 6.87 -15.73 0.90
N VAL A 71 6.07 -14.89 1.55
CA VAL A 71 6.23 -13.44 1.51
C VAL A 71 7.39 -13.03 2.43
N ASP A 72 8.46 -12.51 1.84
CA ASP A 72 9.63 -12.00 2.56
C ASP A 72 9.41 -10.55 3.02
N ARG A 73 8.75 -9.75 2.18
CA ARG A 73 8.40 -8.35 2.47
C ARG A 73 7.07 -7.99 1.83
N ALA A 74 6.25 -7.21 2.53
CA ALA A 74 4.99 -6.67 2.06
C ALA A 74 4.90 -5.18 2.38
N GLU A 75 4.86 -4.34 1.35
CA GLU A 75 4.75 -2.89 1.48
C GLU A 75 3.37 -2.40 1.02
N LEU A 76 2.66 -1.67 1.87
CA LEU A 76 1.40 -1.03 1.53
C LEU A 76 1.66 0.19 0.64
N LEU A 77 1.20 0.12 -0.61
CA LEU A 77 1.36 1.18 -1.60
C LEU A 77 0.15 2.09 -1.71
N GLY A 78 -1.04 1.61 -1.38
CA GLY A 78 -2.27 2.39 -1.48
C GLY A 78 -3.49 1.63 -1.00
N ALA A 79 -4.63 2.33 -0.94
CA ALA A 79 -5.92 1.73 -0.61
C ALA A 79 -7.07 2.45 -1.32
N ALA A 80 -8.22 1.79 -1.43
CA ALA A 80 -9.46 2.40 -1.93
C ALA A 80 -9.93 3.56 -1.04
N ASN A 81 -9.73 3.45 0.28
CA ASN A 81 -10.15 4.43 1.28
C ASN A 81 -8.94 5.14 1.94
N HIS A 82 -9.01 6.47 2.05
CA HIS A 82 -7.95 7.27 2.68
C HIS A 82 -7.80 6.98 4.17
N ALA A 83 -8.91 6.83 4.89
CA ALA A 83 -8.90 6.60 6.33
C ALA A 83 -8.23 5.26 6.67
N GLU A 84 -8.54 4.21 5.90
CA GLU A 84 -7.93 2.88 6.04
C GLU A 84 -6.44 2.92 5.71
N LEU A 85 -6.04 3.60 4.61
CA LEU A 85 -4.63 3.80 4.28
C LEU A 85 -3.87 4.47 5.43
N ARG A 86 -4.43 5.53 6.02
CA ARG A 86 -3.78 6.27 7.12
C ARG A 86 -3.77 5.48 8.42
N ALA A 87 -4.82 4.72 8.71
CA ALA A 87 -4.86 3.83 9.86
C ALA A 87 -3.74 2.77 9.76
N ALA A 88 -3.55 2.19 8.58
CA ALA A 88 -2.55 1.16 8.35
C ALA A 88 -1.11 1.68 8.34
N LEU A 89 -0.84 2.79 7.67
CA LEU A 89 0.52 3.38 7.65
C LEU A 89 0.92 3.98 9.02
N GLY A 90 -0.06 4.32 9.86
CA GLY A 90 0.19 4.97 11.15
C GLY A 90 0.68 6.41 11.02
N VAL A 91 1.26 6.92 12.11
CA VAL A 91 1.78 8.28 12.18
C VAL A 91 3.00 8.40 11.26
N ALA A 92 2.98 9.37 10.35
CA ALA A 92 4.13 9.63 9.49
C ALA A 92 5.28 10.18 10.34
N VAL A 93 6.43 9.51 10.25
CA VAL A 93 7.66 9.97 10.89
C VAL A 93 8.50 10.66 9.82
N PRO A 94 8.78 11.97 9.96
CA PRO A 94 9.69 12.66 9.04
C PRO A 94 11.07 11.99 9.12
N ALA A 95 11.69 11.74 7.97
CA ALA A 95 13.04 11.15 7.91
C ALA A 95 14.14 12.13 8.39
N GLY A 96 13.79 13.39 8.63
CA GLY A 96 14.71 14.44 9.07
C GLY A 96 14.00 15.80 9.21
N PRO A 97 14.76 16.89 9.36
CA PRO A 97 14.24 18.25 9.30
C PRO A 97 13.48 18.46 7.99
N LEU A 98 12.30 19.05 8.07
CA LEU A 98 11.48 19.35 6.90
C LEU A 98 11.79 20.76 6.41
N ASP A 99 12.41 20.87 5.24
CA ASP A 99 12.62 22.15 4.56
C ASP A 99 11.39 22.59 3.75
N ALA A 100 10.41 21.69 3.58
CA ALA A 100 9.16 21.94 2.87
C ALA A 100 8.05 20.97 3.33
N PRO A 101 6.75 21.27 3.05
CA PRO A 101 5.66 20.35 3.31
C PRO A 101 5.85 19.01 2.57
N GLN A 102 5.66 17.89 3.29
CA GLN A 102 5.77 16.55 2.74
C GLN A 102 4.39 16.00 2.35
N ILE A 103 4.27 15.49 1.12
CA ILE A 103 3.08 14.76 0.68
C ILE A 103 3.15 13.33 1.23
N LEU A 104 2.21 12.99 2.11
CA LEU A 104 2.13 11.67 2.75
C LEU A 104 1.27 10.67 1.96
N SER A 105 0.25 11.18 1.28
CA SER A 105 -0.56 10.42 0.35
C SER A 105 -1.32 11.35 -0.59
N TYR A 106 -1.78 10.83 -1.73
CA TYR A 106 -2.60 11.56 -2.68
C TYR A 106 -3.64 10.65 -3.33
N ARG A 107 -4.71 11.24 -3.87
CA ARG A 107 -5.74 10.52 -4.64
C ARG A 107 -5.33 10.47 -6.11
N CYS A 108 -5.41 9.30 -6.73
CA CYS A 108 -5.31 9.16 -8.18
C CYS A 108 -6.66 8.69 -8.73
N ASP A 109 -7.27 9.51 -9.59
CA ASP A 109 -8.58 9.20 -10.19
C ASP A 109 -8.47 8.11 -11.26
N SER A 110 -7.32 7.97 -11.92
CA SER A 110 -7.12 6.98 -12.98
C SER A 110 -7.08 5.54 -12.45
N CYS A 111 -6.38 5.28 -11.35
CA CYS A 111 -6.40 3.95 -10.71
C CYS A 111 -7.43 3.83 -9.58
N GLY A 112 -8.08 4.93 -9.21
CA GLY A 112 -9.11 4.93 -8.18
C GLY A 112 -8.56 4.60 -6.78
N LEU A 113 -7.28 4.86 -6.50
CA LEU A 113 -6.64 4.59 -5.22
C LEU A 113 -6.13 5.87 -4.54
N TRP A 114 -6.14 5.84 -3.21
CA TRP A 114 -5.27 6.67 -2.39
C TRP A 114 -3.89 6.02 -2.34
N VAL A 115 -2.86 6.76 -2.72
CA VAL A 115 -1.50 6.26 -2.89
C VAL A 115 -0.62 6.79 -1.77
N ALA A 116 0.20 5.92 -1.17
CA ALA A 116 1.16 6.28 -0.15
C ALA A 116 2.37 7.02 -0.74
N GLY A 117 2.80 8.08 -0.05
CA GLY A 117 3.93 8.92 -0.44
C GLY A 117 3.59 9.99 -1.48
N ALA A 118 4.64 10.53 -2.10
CA ALA A 118 4.54 11.59 -3.10
C ALA A 118 4.44 11.02 -4.53
N PRO A 119 3.83 11.77 -5.47
CA PRO A 119 3.90 11.44 -6.89
C PRO A 119 5.32 11.56 -7.45
N ILE A 120 5.58 10.91 -8.59
CA ILE A 120 6.87 10.96 -9.29
C ILE A 120 6.67 11.79 -10.55
N ASP A 121 7.43 12.89 -10.69
CA ASP A 121 7.38 13.78 -11.86
C ASP A 121 5.97 14.24 -12.26
N GLY A 122 5.10 14.49 -11.28
CA GLY A 122 3.71 14.90 -11.50
C GLY A 122 2.77 13.76 -11.94
N ALA A 123 3.24 12.52 -11.97
CA ALA A 123 2.47 11.34 -12.31
C ALA A 123 2.25 10.41 -11.10
N CYS A 124 1.21 9.58 -11.19
CA CYS A 124 0.91 8.60 -10.18
C CYS A 124 2.00 7.51 -10.16
N ARG A 125 2.66 7.27 -9.02
CA ARG A 125 3.70 6.22 -8.87
C ARG A 125 3.21 4.79 -9.09
N LEU A 126 1.89 4.55 -9.11
CA LEU A 126 1.32 3.22 -9.29
C LEU A 126 0.96 2.93 -10.74
N CYS A 127 0.20 3.82 -11.38
CA CYS A 127 -0.31 3.62 -12.74
C CYS A 127 0.33 4.52 -13.80
N GLY A 128 1.22 5.44 -13.42
CA GLY A 128 1.89 6.37 -14.33
C GLY A 128 0.98 7.46 -14.92
N ALA A 129 -0.31 7.49 -14.59
CA ALA A 129 -1.21 8.50 -15.10
C ALA A 129 -0.82 9.89 -14.58
N PRO A 130 -0.87 10.93 -15.43
CA PRO A 130 -0.59 12.30 -15.01
C PRO A 130 -1.61 12.71 -13.95
N LEU A 131 -1.15 13.30 -12.86
CA LEU A 131 -2.04 13.91 -11.89
C LEU A 131 -2.36 15.31 -12.39
N ALA A 132 -3.64 15.66 -12.45
CA ALA A 132 -4.02 17.05 -12.58
C ALA A 132 -3.30 17.80 -11.46
N ALA A 133 -2.47 18.79 -11.81
CA ALA A 133 -1.69 19.54 -10.83
C ALA A 133 -2.66 20.04 -9.74
N ALA A 134 -2.62 19.40 -8.57
CA ALA A 134 -3.41 19.80 -7.42
C ALA A 134 -3.12 21.30 -7.23
N GLY A 135 -4.19 22.10 -7.34
CA GLY A 135 -4.14 23.48 -7.78
C GLY A 135 -2.97 24.29 -7.22
N ARG A 136 -2.38 25.11 -8.11
CA ARG A 136 -1.65 26.32 -7.70
C ARG A 136 -2.45 26.96 -6.57
N ARG A 137 -1.85 27.06 -5.38
CA ARG A 137 -2.34 28.03 -4.39
C ARG A 137 -2.32 29.37 -5.12
N SER A 138 -3.49 29.95 -5.36
CA SER A 138 -3.63 31.37 -5.68
C SER A 138 -3.08 32.14 -4.48
N ALA A 139 -1.80 32.49 -4.56
CA ALA A 139 -1.22 33.52 -3.74
C ALA A 139 -1.60 34.87 -4.37
N GLY A 140 -2.34 35.68 -3.61
CA GLY A 140 -2.38 37.13 -3.75
C GLY A 140 -3.31 37.71 -4.82
N ALA A 141 -4.38 38.34 -4.34
CA ALA A 141 -4.76 39.70 -4.73
C ALA A 141 -5.36 40.38 -3.50
#